data_AF-A0A084SH15-F1
#
_entry.id   AF-A0A084SH15-F1
#
_cell.length_a   1.000
_cell.length_b   1.000
_cell.length_c   1.000
_cell.angle_alpha   90.00
_cell.angle_beta   90.00
_cell.angle_gamma   90.00
#
_symmetry.space_group_name_H-M   'P 1'
#
loop_
_entity.id
_entity.type
_entity.pdbx_description
1 polymer ?
#
loop_
_entity_poly.entity_id
_entity_poly.type
_entity_poly.pdbx_seq_one_letter_code
_entity_poly.pdbx_strand_id
1 'polypeptide(L)'
;MAREIDLTQWQSELVDAFRWGEQERARALVMTLREAQPGRVHGVLEQMLQSPDEKVRQAAVFALGELGGPTSARRLEQQLLLEESRGDPDASSVVQVITQALSQLKSASLRATLIRRLNRLGAGMPEGSDVDDVVYALWRKRHPELIPPVRGALERLSPPVSEGLRALLRLLESSPQELRVWIEDGSVPVEQKTKVLTVLDEEVPDELAPVLPSFIFLAGSMIEMASRKKGQERRFCDRLFTLLLLHRERLFPTLPSNARSILREVARRMIAAPEAVRIIKAANLLEYVGRREDADLLEEHKPQDEVLGRVYEEAVEILRKLPHA
;
A
#
# COMPACT_ATOMS: atom_id res chain seq x y z
N MET A 1 -4.15 1.40 -42.89
CA MET A 1 -3.95 2.81 -43.32
C MET A 1 -3.67 3.61 -42.05
N ALA A 2 -2.45 4.10 -41.86
CA ALA A 2 -2.12 4.90 -40.69
C ALA A 2 -2.80 6.27 -40.82
N ARG A 3 -3.63 6.65 -39.84
CA ARG A 3 -4.17 8.00 -39.76
C ARG A 3 -2.99 8.94 -39.51
N GLU A 4 -2.71 9.82 -40.46
CA GLU A 4 -1.75 10.89 -40.28
C GLU A 4 -2.39 11.90 -39.30
N ILE A 5 -1.89 11.91 -38.05
CA ILE A 5 -2.33 12.85 -37.03
C ILE A 5 -1.75 14.22 -37.39
N ASP A 6 -2.60 15.23 -37.49
CA ASP A 6 -2.15 16.61 -37.59
C ASP A 6 -1.50 17.01 -36.25
N LEU A 7 -0.18 17.21 -36.30
CA LEU A 7 0.63 17.51 -35.12
C LEU A 7 0.31 18.87 -34.51
N THR A 8 -0.13 19.84 -35.33
CA THR A 8 -0.46 21.19 -34.84
C THR A 8 -1.76 21.17 -34.05
N GLN A 9 -2.78 20.49 -34.58
CA GLN A 9 -4.03 20.26 -33.87
C GLN A 9 -3.79 19.45 -32.59
N TRP A 10 -3.04 18.35 -32.68
CA TRP A 10 -2.73 17.51 -31.53
C TRP A 10 -2.00 18.29 -30.41
N GLN A 11 -1.03 19.15 -30.76
CA GLN A 11 -0.32 19.97 -29.80
C GLN A 11 -1.29 20.94 -29.08
N SER A 12 -2.18 21.60 -29.82
CA SER A 12 -3.19 22.48 -29.25
C SER A 12 -4.10 21.72 -28.28
N GLU A 13 -4.60 20.55 -28.70
CA GLU A 13 -5.48 19.73 -27.88
C GLU A 13 -4.80 19.22 -26.60
N LEU A 14 -3.51 18.86 -26.69
CA LEU A 14 -2.73 18.42 -25.54
C LEU A 14 -2.53 19.56 -24.54
N VAL A 15 -2.17 20.75 -25.03
CA VAL A 15 -1.98 21.96 -24.20
C VAL A 15 -3.29 22.34 -23.52
N ASP A 16 -4.41 22.32 -24.24
CA ASP A 16 -5.73 22.62 -23.68
C ASP A 16 -6.12 21.59 -22.62
N ALA A 17 -5.98 20.28 -22.91
CA ALA A 17 -6.30 19.22 -21.95
C ALA A 17 -5.45 19.34 -20.67
N PHE A 18 -4.15 19.62 -20.81
CA PHE A 18 -3.27 19.84 -19.66
C PHE A 18 -3.69 21.08 -18.85
N ARG A 19 -3.97 22.21 -19.54
CA ARG A 19 -4.35 23.48 -18.93
C ARG A 19 -5.64 23.40 -18.13
N TRP A 20 -6.61 22.63 -18.61
CA TRP A 20 -7.90 22.45 -17.94
C TRP A 20 -7.90 21.30 -16.92
N GLY A 21 -6.74 20.69 -16.65
CA GLY A 21 -6.62 19.60 -15.68
C GLY A 21 -7.24 18.28 -16.15
N GLU A 22 -7.54 18.14 -17.44
CA GLU A 22 -8.11 16.95 -18.07
C GLU A 22 -7.01 15.88 -18.30
N GLN A 23 -6.36 15.43 -17.22
CA GLN A 23 -5.18 14.56 -17.29
C GLN A 23 -5.44 13.26 -18.06
N GLU A 24 -6.60 12.62 -17.88
CA GLU A 24 -6.95 11.39 -18.62
C GLU A 24 -7.07 11.63 -20.14
N ARG A 25 -7.61 12.78 -20.55
CA ARG A 25 -7.67 13.16 -21.96
C ARG A 25 -6.27 13.44 -22.50
N ALA A 26 -5.45 14.18 -21.74
CA ALA A 26 -4.06 14.44 -22.11
C ALA A 26 -3.26 13.12 -22.27
N ARG A 27 -3.44 12.17 -21.36
CA ARG A 27 -2.86 10.81 -21.46
C ARG A 27 -3.30 10.09 -22.72
N ALA A 28 -4.59 10.07 -23.00
CA ALA A 28 -5.13 9.42 -24.20
C ALA A 28 -4.54 10.02 -25.49
N LEU A 29 -4.37 11.34 -25.55
CA LEU A 29 -3.72 12.03 -26.67
C LEU A 29 -2.26 11.59 -26.86
N VAL A 30 -1.49 11.50 -25.77
CA VAL A 30 -0.09 11.04 -25.80
C VAL A 30 0.01 9.60 -26.28
N MET A 31 -0.85 8.72 -25.77
CA MET A 31 -0.88 7.30 -26.13
C MET A 31 -1.28 7.09 -27.59
N THR A 32 -2.26 7.84 -28.07
CA THR A 32 -2.72 7.79 -29.48
C THR A 32 -1.59 8.20 -30.42
N LEU A 33 -0.84 9.27 -30.11
CA LEU A 33 0.30 9.69 -30.92
C LEU A 33 1.45 8.67 -30.87
N ARG A 34 1.72 8.08 -29.70
CA ARG A 34 2.73 7.03 -29.55
C ARG A 34 2.41 5.80 -30.41
N GLU A 35 1.15 5.40 -30.49
CA GLU A 35 0.69 4.25 -31.28
C GLU A 35 0.70 4.54 -32.78
N ALA A 36 0.22 5.73 -33.18
CA ALA A 36 0.17 6.13 -34.58
C ALA A 36 1.55 6.44 -35.17
N GLN A 37 2.43 7.09 -34.40
CA GLN A 37 3.73 7.60 -34.84
C GLN A 37 4.83 7.42 -33.77
N PRO A 38 5.21 6.17 -33.41
CA PRO A 38 6.13 5.88 -32.32
C PRO A 38 7.51 6.53 -32.47
N GLY A 39 8.00 6.68 -33.71
CA GLY A 39 9.28 7.32 -34.01
C GLY A 39 9.27 8.85 -33.93
N ARG A 40 8.10 9.50 -33.97
CA ARG A 40 8.00 10.98 -34.00
C ARG A 40 7.61 11.59 -32.67
N VAL A 41 6.92 10.85 -31.80
CA VAL A 41 6.38 11.39 -30.53
C VAL A 41 7.44 12.09 -29.68
N HIS A 42 8.63 11.50 -29.53
CA HIS A 42 9.71 12.10 -28.75
C HIS A 42 10.23 13.40 -29.39
N GLY A 43 10.42 13.42 -30.70
CA GLY A 43 10.91 14.60 -31.41
C GLY A 43 9.94 15.78 -31.34
N VAL A 44 8.63 15.53 -31.42
CA VAL A 44 7.60 16.58 -31.27
C VAL A 44 7.61 17.14 -29.85
N LEU A 45 7.68 16.28 -28.83
CA LEU A 45 7.75 16.71 -27.43
C LEU A 45 9.04 17.49 -27.13
N GLU A 46 10.18 17.08 -27.69
CA GLU A 46 11.44 17.82 -27.59
C GLU A 46 11.35 19.22 -28.21
N GLN A 47 10.65 19.37 -29.33
CA GLN A 47 10.39 20.69 -29.92
C GLN A 47 9.49 21.53 -29.01
N MET A 48 8.43 20.95 -28.44
CA MET A 48 7.56 21.66 -27.50
C MET A 48 8.30 22.14 -26.25
N LEU A 49 9.31 21.40 -25.76
CA LEU A 49 10.17 21.84 -24.64
C LEU A 49 10.99 23.10 -24.96
N GLN A 50 11.20 23.42 -26.24
CA GLN A 50 11.90 24.64 -26.67
C GLN A 50 10.94 25.82 -26.90
N SER A 51 9.63 25.62 -26.72
CA SER A 51 8.64 26.68 -26.92
C SER A 51 8.87 27.87 -25.99
N PRO A 52 8.68 29.11 -26.47
CA PRO A 52 8.66 30.29 -25.60
C PRO A 52 7.46 30.25 -24.64
N ASP A 53 6.35 29.63 -25.03
CA ASP A 53 5.16 29.48 -24.19
C ASP A 53 5.38 28.39 -23.12
N GLU A 54 5.31 28.80 -21.86
CA GLU A 54 5.43 27.94 -20.68
C GLU A 54 4.42 26.79 -20.69
N LYS A 55 3.19 27.00 -21.17
CA LYS A 55 2.11 26.00 -21.13
C LYS A 55 2.40 24.88 -22.11
N VAL A 56 2.98 25.22 -23.25
CA VAL A 56 3.49 24.25 -24.22
C VAL A 56 4.63 23.44 -23.61
N ARG A 57 5.55 24.07 -22.88
CA ARG A 57 6.63 23.35 -22.18
C ARG A 57 6.07 22.41 -21.10
N GLN A 58 5.14 22.87 -20.27
CA GLN A 58 4.51 22.04 -19.23
C GLN A 58 3.76 20.84 -19.80
N ALA A 59 2.99 21.04 -20.87
CA ALA A 59 2.30 19.95 -21.56
C ALA A 59 3.29 18.92 -22.13
N ALA A 60 4.43 19.38 -22.65
CA ALA A 60 5.49 18.49 -23.13
C ALA A 60 6.16 17.70 -22.01
N VAL A 61 6.41 18.34 -20.86
CA VAL A 61 6.95 17.70 -19.67
C VAL A 61 6.00 16.62 -19.16
N PHE A 62 4.71 16.94 -19.05
CA PHE A 62 3.67 15.98 -18.70
C PHE A 62 3.68 14.77 -19.65
N ALA A 63 3.67 15.01 -20.96
CA ALA A 63 3.67 13.95 -21.96
C ALA A 63 4.93 13.08 -21.92
N LEU A 64 6.12 13.66 -21.69
CA LEU A 64 7.35 12.88 -21.49
C LEU A 64 7.31 12.05 -20.20
N GLY A 65 6.69 12.57 -19.14
CA GLY A 65 6.39 11.82 -17.93
C GLY A 65 5.51 10.60 -18.20
N GLU A 66 4.45 10.76 -19.00
CA GLU A 66 3.52 9.70 -19.39
C GLU A 66 4.13 8.68 -20.36
N LEU A 67 5.01 9.11 -21.28
CA LEU A 67 5.76 8.19 -22.15
C LEU A 67 6.69 7.28 -21.36
N GLY A 68 7.24 7.78 -20.25
CA GLY A 68 8.09 6.98 -19.40
C GLY A 68 9.51 6.77 -19.94
N GLY A 69 10.28 5.98 -19.20
CA GLY A 69 11.56 5.43 -19.66
C GLY A 69 12.80 6.32 -19.43
N PRO A 70 13.99 5.74 -19.61
CA PRO A 70 15.26 6.41 -19.32
C PRO A 70 15.55 7.58 -20.27
N THR A 71 15.04 7.53 -21.51
CA THR A 71 15.19 8.61 -22.49
C THR A 71 14.43 9.85 -22.04
N SER A 72 13.16 9.71 -21.67
CA SER A 72 12.33 10.80 -21.14
C SER A 72 12.91 11.35 -19.84
N ALA A 73 13.36 10.48 -18.92
CA ALA A 73 13.99 10.91 -17.68
C ALA A 73 15.24 11.77 -17.94
N ARG A 74 16.17 11.31 -18.79
CA ARG A 74 17.37 12.09 -19.15
C ARG A 74 17.03 13.41 -19.82
N ARG A 75 16.04 13.43 -20.70
CA ARG A 75 15.60 14.65 -21.38
C ARG A 75 15.01 15.67 -20.39
N LEU A 76 14.21 15.20 -19.44
CA LEU A 76 13.65 16.04 -18.38
C LEU A 76 14.72 16.54 -17.40
N GLU A 77 15.72 15.73 -17.05
CA GLU A 77 16.88 16.19 -16.26
C GLU A 77 17.66 17.31 -16.97
N GLN A 78 17.89 17.17 -18.28
CA GLN A 78 18.51 18.23 -19.09
C GLN A 78 17.64 19.49 -19.14
N GLN A 79 16.33 19.34 -19.30
CA GLN A 79 15.40 20.46 -19.33
C GLN A 79 15.33 21.18 -17.98
N LEU A 80 15.41 20.44 -16.86
CA LEU A 80 15.42 21.02 -15.52
C LEU A 80 16.54 22.06 -15.38
N LEU A 81 17.77 21.69 -15.77
CA LEU A 81 18.93 22.58 -15.74
C LEU A 81 18.72 23.83 -16.62
N LEU A 82 18.05 23.68 -17.77
CA LEU A 82 17.76 24.80 -18.66
C LEU A 82 16.73 25.75 -18.05
N GLU A 83 15.63 25.25 -17.50
CA GLU A 83 14.61 26.10 -16.88
C GLU A 83 15.12 26.76 -15.59
N GLU A 84 15.89 26.05 -14.75
CA GLU A 84 16.54 26.63 -13.57
C GLU A 84 17.47 27.80 -13.94
N SER A 85 18.13 27.73 -15.11
CA SER A 85 19.01 28.80 -15.58
C SER A 85 18.26 30.04 -16.09
N ARG A 86 16.97 29.95 -16.44
CA ARG A 86 16.16 31.08 -16.92
C ARG A 86 15.79 32.04 -15.79
N GLY A 87 15.55 31.52 -14.60
CA GLY A 87 15.30 32.31 -13.39
C GLY A 87 14.04 33.20 -13.43
N ASP A 88 13.14 32.99 -14.40
CA ASP A 88 11.88 33.71 -14.52
C ASP A 88 10.69 32.94 -13.88
N PRO A 89 9.55 33.59 -13.61
CA PRO A 89 8.40 32.95 -12.98
C PRO A 89 7.82 31.80 -13.82
N ASP A 90 7.83 31.95 -15.14
CA ASP A 90 7.33 30.97 -16.10
C ASP A 90 8.14 29.67 -16.01
N ALA A 91 9.47 29.79 -15.99
CA ALA A 91 10.40 28.69 -15.82
C ALA A 91 10.25 28.02 -14.45
N SER A 92 9.98 28.78 -13.38
CA SER A 92 9.73 28.22 -12.05
C SER A 92 8.51 27.29 -12.05
N SER A 93 7.46 27.66 -12.77
CA SER A 93 6.28 26.81 -12.95
C SER A 93 6.60 25.52 -13.72
N VAL A 94 7.39 25.62 -14.79
CA VAL A 94 7.85 24.44 -15.56
C VAL A 94 8.75 23.53 -14.72
N VAL A 95 9.68 24.09 -13.93
CA VAL A 95 10.57 23.35 -13.01
C VAL A 95 9.77 22.47 -12.07
N GLN A 96 8.70 23.01 -11.46
CA GLN A 96 7.84 22.23 -10.56
C GLN A 96 7.23 21.02 -11.27
N VAL A 97 6.72 21.20 -12.49
CA VAL A 97 6.15 20.11 -13.30
C VAL A 97 7.24 19.09 -13.68
N ILE A 98 8.46 19.54 -14.02
CA ILE A 98 9.59 18.66 -14.32
C ILE A 98 9.98 17.81 -13.10
N THR A 99 10.11 18.44 -11.93
CA THR A 99 10.45 17.72 -10.69
C THR A 99 9.40 16.66 -10.36
N GLN A 100 8.11 17.00 -10.51
CA GLN A 100 7.01 16.05 -10.31
C GLN A 100 7.10 14.88 -11.31
N ALA A 101 7.30 15.16 -12.60
CA ALA A 101 7.42 14.13 -13.63
C ALA A 101 8.63 13.21 -13.37
N LEU A 102 9.80 13.77 -13.04
CA LEU A 102 11.00 12.99 -12.71
C LEU A 102 10.80 12.08 -11.48
N SER A 103 10.11 12.58 -10.44
CA SER A 103 9.76 11.78 -9.26
C SER A 103 8.86 10.59 -9.63
N GLN A 104 7.84 10.83 -10.46
CA GLN A 104 6.94 9.80 -10.96
C GLN A 104 7.69 8.76 -11.81
N LEU A 105 8.57 9.21 -12.71
CA LEU A 105 9.41 8.34 -13.55
C LEU A 105 10.33 7.44 -12.72
N LYS A 106 10.97 8.01 -11.68
CA LYS A 106 11.81 7.24 -10.76
C LYS A 106 10.99 6.16 -10.06
N SER A 107 9.79 6.49 -9.58
CA SER A 107 8.88 5.53 -8.98
C SER A 107 8.46 4.43 -9.97
N ALA A 108 8.09 4.79 -11.20
CA ALA A 108 7.73 3.84 -12.26
C ALA A 108 8.90 2.90 -12.62
N SER A 109 10.12 3.41 -12.69
CA SER A 109 11.33 2.61 -12.93
C SER A 109 11.59 1.58 -11.82
N LEU A 110 11.38 1.97 -10.56
CA LEU A 110 11.45 1.05 -9.42
C LEU A 110 10.40 -0.05 -9.54
N ARG A 111 9.14 0.30 -9.85
CA ARG A 111 8.07 -0.69 -10.09
C ARG A 111 8.41 -1.64 -11.22
N ALA A 112 8.90 -1.14 -12.36
CA ALA A 112 9.35 -1.97 -13.47
C ALA A 112 10.47 -2.94 -13.07
N THR A 113 11.37 -2.52 -12.18
CA THR A 113 12.43 -3.38 -11.63
C THR A 113 11.87 -4.48 -10.74
N LEU A 114 10.90 -4.15 -9.88
CA LEU A 114 10.20 -5.14 -9.04
C LEU A 114 9.39 -6.12 -9.88
N ILE A 115 8.72 -5.67 -10.94
CA ILE A 115 8.01 -6.52 -11.91
C ILE A 115 8.99 -7.48 -12.60
N ARG A 116 10.16 -7.00 -13.05
CA ARG A 116 11.20 -7.88 -13.61
C ARG A 116 11.69 -8.90 -12.60
N ARG A 117 11.87 -8.52 -11.33
CA ARG A 117 12.22 -9.47 -10.25
C ARG A 117 11.12 -10.51 -10.06
N LEU A 118 9.87 -10.09 -9.97
CA LEU A 118 8.71 -10.98 -9.87
C LEU A 118 8.64 -11.98 -11.02
N ASN A 119 8.83 -11.51 -12.26
CA ASN A 119 8.82 -12.38 -13.44
C ASN A 119 9.97 -13.40 -13.43
N ARG A 120 11.17 -13.01 -12.97
CA ARG A 120 12.30 -13.94 -12.81
C ARG A 120 12.00 -15.01 -11.75
N LEU A 121 11.43 -14.61 -10.61
CA LEU A 121 11.02 -15.55 -9.56
C LEU A 121 9.97 -16.54 -10.10
N GLY A 122 8.98 -16.04 -10.86
CA GLY A 122 7.96 -16.87 -11.50
C GLY A 122 8.46 -17.84 -12.59
N ALA A 123 9.68 -17.65 -13.09
CA ALA A 123 10.31 -18.55 -14.06
C ALA A 123 11.18 -19.64 -13.41
N GLY A 124 11.48 -19.50 -12.12
CA GLY A 124 12.30 -20.43 -11.36
C GLY A 124 11.51 -21.18 -10.28
N MET A 125 12.22 -21.65 -9.27
CA MET A 125 11.66 -22.25 -8.06
C MET A 125 11.99 -21.34 -6.87
N PRO A 126 11.24 -20.24 -6.67
CA PRO A 126 11.56 -19.26 -5.65
C PRO A 126 11.17 -19.76 -4.26
N GLU A 127 11.92 -19.33 -3.25
CA GLU A 127 11.52 -19.50 -1.86
C GLU A 127 10.35 -18.56 -1.52
N GLY A 128 9.54 -18.94 -0.52
CA GLY A 128 8.40 -18.10 -0.09
C GLY A 128 8.83 -16.71 0.41
N SER A 129 9.96 -16.64 1.11
CA SER A 129 10.58 -15.40 1.60
C SER A 129 10.91 -14.43 0.47
N ASP A 130 11.49 -14.92 -0.64
CA ASP A 130 11.84 -14.09 -1.79
C ASP A 130 10.62 -13.44 -2.45
N VAL A 131 9.50 -14.17 -2.48
CA VAL A 131 8.24 -13.67 -3.04
C VAL A 131 7.59 -12.68 -2.08
N ASP A 132 7.59 -12.96 -0.77
CA ASP A 132 7.07 -12.06 0.25
C ASP A 132 7.80 -10.71 0.27
N ASP A 133 9.14 -10.70 0.14
CA ASP A 133 9.94 -9.47 0.02
C ASP A 133 9.49 -8.60 -1.17
N VAL A 134 9.24 -9.25 -2.31
CA VAL A 134 8.76 -8.55 -3.52
C VAL A 134 7.33 -8.07 -3.33
N VAL A 135 6.47 -8.84 -2.65
CA VAL A 135 5.11 -8.44 -2.31
C VAL A 135 5.10 -7.17 -1.46
N TYR A 136 5.90 -7.10 -0.39
CA TYR A 136 5.97 -5.91 0.46
C TYR A 136 6.53 -4.70 -0.28
N ALA A 137 7.55 -4.91 -1.12
CA ALA A 137 8.12 -3.84 -1.94
C ALA A 137 7.11 -3.31 -2.98
N LEU A 138 6.33 -4.19 -3.60
CA LEU A 138 5.26 -3.83 -4.53
C LEU A 138 4.12 -3.12 -3.82
N TRP A 139 3.77 -3.51 -2.60
CA TRP A 139 2.75 -2.85 -1.79
C TRP A 139 3.12 -1.40 -1.42
N ARG A 140 4.38 -1.17 -0.99
CA ARG A 140 4.92 0.19 -0.78
C ARG A 140 4.89 1.07 -2.03
N LYS A 141 4.93 0.44 -3.20
CA LYS A 141 4.88 1.10 -4.51
C LYS A 141 3.57 0.81 -5.25
N ARG A 142 2.49 0.54 -4.50
CA ARG A 142 1.17 0.17 -5.03
C ARG A 142 0.74 1.11 -6.14
N HIS A 143 0.32 0.52 -7.25
CA HIS A 143 -0.20 1.22 -8.42
C HIS A 143 -1.09 0.24 -9.22
N PRO A 144 -2.17 0.71 -9.87
CA PRO A 144 -3.03 -0.17 -10.68
C PRO A 144 -2.30 -0.94 -11.78
N GLU A 145 -1.18 -0.40 -12.30
CA GLU A 145 -0.34 -1.08 -13.31
C GLU A 145 0.25 -2.41 -12.82
N LEU A 146 0.29 -2.64 -11.51
CA LEU A 146 0.82 -3.86 -10.92
C LEU A 146 -0.14 -5.05 -11.05
N ILE A 147 -1.43 -4.81 -11.29
CA ILE A 147 -2.47 -5.85 -11.33
C ILE A 147 -2.17 -6.90 -12.42
N PRO A 148 -1.96 -6.53 -13.71
CA PRO A 148 -1.70 -7.55 -14.74
C PRO A 148 -0.40 -8.36 -14.51
N PRO A 149 0.75 -7.75 -14.16
CA PRO A 149 1.95 -8.50 -13.81
C PRO A 149 1.78 -9.47 -12.63
N VAL A 150 1.05 -9.06 -11.58
CA VAL A 150 0.79 -9.91 -10.42
C VAL A 150 -0.11 -11.08 -10.81
N ARG A 151 -1.17 -10.86 -11.59
CA ARG A 151 -2.01 -11.94 -12.13
C ARG A 151 -1.20 -12.95 -12.94
N GLY A 152 -0.36 -12.47 -13.86
CA GLY A 152 0.51 -13.35 -14.66
C GLY A 152 1.52 -14.14 -13.82
N ALA A 153 1.97 -13.59 -12.68
CA ALA A 153 2.82 -14.34 -11.75
C ALA A 153 2.05 -15.42 -10.98
N LEU A 154 0.79 -15.15 -10.61
CA LEU A 154 -0.08 -16.13 -9.94
C LEU A 154 -0.43 -17.34 -10.83
N GLU A 155 -0.44 -17.17 -12.15
CA GLU A 155 -0.61 -18.28 -13.10
C GLU A 155 0.58 -19.23 -13.12
N ARG A 156 1.78 -18.73 -12.78
CA ARG A 156 3.03 -19.51 -12.80
C ARG A 156 3.41 -20.09 -11.43
N LEU A 157 2.95 -19.46 -10.35
CA LEU A 157 3.34 -19.81 -8.98
C LEU A 157 2.21 -20.53 -8.23
N SER A 158 2.53 -21.74 -7.74
CA SER A 158 1.61 -22.53 -6.93
C SER A 158 1.61 -22.12 -5.45
N PRO A 159 0.50 -22.32 -4.71
CA PRO A 159 0.50 -22.23 -3.25
C PRO A 159 1.50 -23.21 -2.63
N PRO A 160 2.11 -22.89 -1.47
CA PRO A 160 1.87 -21.73 -0.61
C PRO A 160 2.64 -20.46 -1.03
N VAL A 161 3.59 -20.56 -1.98
CA VAL A 161 4.48 -19.46 -2.38
C VAL A 161 3.72 -18.28 -2.96
N SER A 162 2.58 -18.52 -3.64
CA SER A 162 1.75 -17.46 -4.22
C SER A 162 0.76 -16.81 -3.25
N GLU A 163 0.68 -17.22 -1.99
CA GLU A 163 -0.31 -16.69 -1.04
C GLU A 163 -0.14 -15.19 -0.77
N GLY A 164 1.10 -14.70 -0.63
CA GLY A 164 1.39 -13.28 -0.48
C GLY A 164 0.96 -12.47 -1.71
N LEU A 165 1.21 -13.00 -2.91
CA LEU A 165 0.78 -12.36 -4.17
C LEU A 165 -0.75 -12.33 -4.32
N ARG A 166 -1.46 -13.37 -3.85
CA ARG A 166 -2.93 -13.38 -3.84
C ARG A 166 -3.48 -12.31 -2.89
N ALA A 167 -2.87 -12.16 -1.72
CA ALA A 167 -3.23 -11.11 -0.77
C ALA A 167 -2.95 -9.70 -1.34
N LEU A 168 -1.79 -9.50 -1.96
CA LEU A 168 -1.45 -8.25 -2.66
C LEU A 168 -2.47 -7.93 -3.75
N LEU A 169 -2.77 -8.90 -4.62
CA LEU A 169 -3.73 -8.71 -5.70
C LEU A 169 -5.11 -8.31 -5.14
N ARG A 170 -5.54 -8.97 -4.06
CA ARG A 170 -6.81 -8.64 -3.39
C ARG A 170 -6.84 -7.18 -2.93
N LEU A 171 -5.76 -6.69 -2.34
CA LEU A 171 -5.64 -5.31 -1.87
C LEU A 171 -5.57 -4.29 -3.02
N LEU A 172 -4.95 -4.66 -4.15
CA LEU A 172 -4.85 -3.77 -5.32
C LEU A 172 -6.18 -3.65 -6.10
N GLU A 173 -6.99 -4.71 -6.11
CA GLU A 173 -8.23 -4.75 -6.88
C GLU A 173 -9.46 -4.27 -6.11
N SER A 174 -9.49 -4.46 -4.80
CA SER A 174 -10.69 -4.21 -4.01
C SER A 174 -10.78 -2.76 -3.57
N SER A 175 -11.95 -2.15 -3.76
CA SER A 175 -12.34 -0.97 -3.01
C SER A 175 -12.44 -1.29 -1.50
N PRO A 176 -12.37 -0.28 -0.60
CA PRO A 176 -12.55 -0.49 0.83
C PRO A 176 -13.88 -1.20 1.17
N GLN A 177 -14.95 -0.91 0.44
CA GLN A 177 -16.27 -1.53 0.63
C GLN A 177 -16.28 -3.01 0.24
N GLU A 178 -15.73 -3.35 -0.93
CA GLU A 178 -15.62 -4.74 -1.38
C GLU A 178 -14.72 -5.56 -0.45
N LEU A 179 -13.67 -4.94 0.09
CA LEU A 179 -12.79 -5.59 1.05
C LEU A 179 -13.52 -5.89 2.37
N ARG A 180 -14.36 -4.99 2.88
CA ARG A 180 -15.19 -5.25 4.08
C ARG A 180 -16.14 -6.42 3.86
N VAL A 181 -16.89 -6.43 2.76
CA VAL A 181 -17.82 -7.53 2.43
C VAL A 181 -17.08 -8.86 2.39
N TRP A 182 -15.88 -8.88 1.81
CA TRP A 182 -15.06 -10.09 1.75
C TRP A 182 -14.46 -10.54 3.09
N ILE A 183 -14.15 -9.60 3.99
CA ILE A 183 -13.75 -9.93 5.37
C ILE A 183 -14.91 -10.56 6.13
N GLU A 184 -16.13 -10.07 5.90
CA GLU A 184 -17.35 -10.53 6.56
C GLU A 184 -17.88 -11.85 5.96
N ASP A 185 -17.46 -12.20 4.74
CA ASP A 185 -17.81 -13.46 4.09
C ASP A 185 -17.20 -14.68 4.82
N GLY A 186 -18.06 -15.48 5.45
CA GLY A 186 -17.67 -16.69 6.17
C GLY A 186 -17.20 -17.85 5.29
N SER A 187 -17.44 -17.79 3.97
CA SER A 187 -16.96 -18.81 3.03
C SER A 187 -15.46 -18.65 2.71
N VAL A 188 -14.91 -17.46 2.94
CA VAL A 188 -13.50 -17.16 2.70
C VAL A 188 -12.64 -17.69 3.85
N PRO A 189 -11.62 -18.53 3.57
CA PRO A 189 -10.74 -19.07 4.60
C PRO A 189 -10.00 -17.99 5.40
N VAL A 190 -9.86 -18.21 6.71
CA VAL A 190 -9.19 -17.28 7.64
C VAL A 190 -7.72 -17.09 7.27
N GLU A 191 -7.08 -18.08 6.66
CA GLU A 191 -5.70 -18.01 6.16
C GLU A 191 -5.54 -16.91 5.12
N GLN A 192 -6.48 -16.78 4.19
CA GLN A 192 -6.43 -15.74 3.16
C GLN A 192 -6.55 -14.35 3.79
N LYS A 193 -7.46 -14.20 4.76
CA LYS A 193 -7.65 -12.96 5.54
C LYS A 193 -6.40 -12.63 6.35
N THR A 194 -5.74 -13.65 6.91
CA THR A 194 -4.47 -13.50 7.65
C THR A 194 -3.36 -13.01 6.73
N LYS A 195 -3.27 -13.51 5.50
CA LYS A 195 -2.27 -13.06 4.52
C LYS A 195 -2.47 -11.61 4.11
N VAL A 196 -3.72 -11.15 3.98
CA VAL A 196 -4.02 -9.73 3.75
C VAL A 196 -3.47 -8.87 4.91
N LEU A 197 -3.71 -9.27 6.16
CA LEU A 197 -3.14 -8.56 7.32
C LEU A 197 -1.61 -8.53 7.27
N THR A 198 -0.96 -9.63 6.87
CA THR A 198 0.50 -9.68 6.73
C THR A 198 1.03 -8.70 5.68
N VAL A 199 0.36 -8.52 4.53
CA VAL A 199 0.77 -7.51 3.53
C VAL A 199 0.58 -6.09 4.09
N LEU A 200 -0.48 -5.88 4.87
CA LEU A 200 -0.76 -4.59 5.51
C LEU A 200 0.22 -4.23 6.64
N ASP A 201 0.96 -5.20 7.21
CA ASP A 201 1.98 -4.93 8.25
C ASP A 201 2.99 -3.87 7.75
N GLU A 202 3.33 -3.92 6.46
CA GLU A 202 4.25 -2.98 5.83
C GLU A 202 3.73 -1.53 5.83
N GLU A 203 2.48 -1.33 5.42
CA GLU A 203 1.84 -0.01 5.37
C GLU A 203 0.32 -0.18 5.31
N VAL A 204 -0.43 0.60 6.10
CA VAL A 204 -1.89 0.68 5.98
C VAL A 204 -2.25 2.03 5.37
N PRO A 205 -2.65 2.13 4.10
CA PRO A 205 -3.11 3.38 3.50
C PRO A 205 -4.30 3.97 4.26
N ASP A 206 -4.44 5.30 4.28
CA ASP A 206 -5.53 5.97 5.00
C ASP A 206 -6.90 5.56 4.48
N GLU A 207 -7.00 5.21 3.20
CA GLU A 207 -8.22 4.70 2.56
C GLU A 207 -8.65 3.34 3.11
N LEU A 208 -7.69 2.54 3.63
CA LEU A 208 -7.94 1.21 4.19
C LEU A 208 -8.08 1.20 5.71
N ALA A 209 -7.71 2.27 6.42
CA ALA A 209 -7.91 2.37 7.87
C ALA A 209 -9.38 2.11 8.30
N PRO A 210 -10.41 2.60 7.57
CA PRO A 210 -11.81 2.30 7.87
C PRO A 210 -12.22 0.84 7.68
N VAL A 211 -11.37 -0.03 7.13
CA VAL A 211 -11.65 -1.47 6.96
C VAL A 211 -11.23 -2.28 8.19
N LEU A 212 -10.30 -1.75 9.02
CA LEU A 212 -9.78 -2.42 10.21
C LEU A 212 -10.85 -2.88 11.22
N PRO A 213 -11.94 -2.13 11.46
CA PRO A 213 -13.01 -2.62 12.33
C PRO A 213 -13.55 -3.98 11.90
N SER A 214 -13.75 -4.25 10.60
CA SER A 214 -14.25 -5.55 10.11
C SER A 214 -13.30 -6.70 10.48
N PHE A 215 -11.98 -6.49 10.44
CA PHE A 215 -11.02 -7.49 10.92
C PHE A 215 -11.10 -7.70 12.44
N ILE A 216 -11.35 -6.65 13.22
CA ILE A 216 -11.53 -6.72 14.68
C ILE A 216 -12.81 -7.48 15.04
N PHE A 217 -13.93 -7.20 14.36
CA PHE A 217 -15.19 -7.95 14.55
C PHE A 217 -15.01 -9.43 14.23
N LEU A 218 -14.29 -9.74 13.14
CA LEU A 218 -13.96 -11.10 12.78
C LEU A 218 -13.09 -11.79 13.84
N ALA A 219 -12.10 -11.10 14.41
CA ALA A 219 -11.32 -11.63 15.53
C ALA A 219 -12.21 -11.96 16.74
N GLY A 220 -13.15 -11.07 17.06
CA GLY A 220 -14.16 -11.28 18.09
C GLY A 220 -15.00 -12.54 17.86
N SER A 221 -15.48 -12.77 16.64
CA SER A 221 -16.33 -13.93 16.35
C SER A 221 -15.61 -15.28 16.44
N MET A 222 -14.28 -15.30 16.35
CA MET A 222 -13.47 -16.54 16.39
C MET A 222 -12.64 -16.70 17.67
N ILE A 223 -12.79 -15.81 18.65
CA ILE A 223 -11.92 -15.74 19.82
C ILE A 223 -11.95 -17.00 20.69
N GLU A 224 -13.12 -17.64 20.80
CA GLU A 224 -13.29 -18.89 21.55
C GLU A 224 -12.49 -20.04 20.93
N MET A 225 -12.36 -20.07 19.61
CA MET A 225 -11.52 -21.07 18.95
C MET A 225 -10.04 -20.71 19.06
N ALA A 226 -9.70 -19.44 18.85
CA ALA A 226 -8.33 -18.92 18.94
C ALA A 226 -7.70 -19.14 20.33
N SER A 227 -8.50 -19.06 21.40
CA SER A 227 -8.04 -19.19 22.80
C SER A 227 -7.86 -20.63 23.28
N ARG A 228 -8.35 -21.64 22.53
CA ARG A 228 -8.33 -23.04 22.98
C ARG A 228 -7.23 -23.88 22.34
N LYS A 229 -6.93 -23.63 21.07
CA LYS A 229 -6.00 -24.46 20.29
C LYS A 229 -5.08 -23.62 19.41
N LYS A 230 -3.90 -24.15 19.12
CA LYS A 230 -3.06 -23.62 18.05
C LYS A 230 -3.83 -23.83 16.73
N GLY A 231 -3.94 -22.78 15.93
CA GLY A 231 -4.77 -22.79 14.73
C GLY A 231 -4.66 -21.49 13.96
N GLN A 232 -5.48 -21.37 12.92
CA GLN A 232 -5.45 -20.26 11.99
C GLN A 232 -6.11 -19.02 12.58
N GLU A 233 -7.11 -19.22 13.43
CA GLU A 233 -7.79 -18.17 14.20
C GLU A 233 -6.83 -17.51 15.19
N ARG A 234 -5.99 -18.30 15.87
CA ARG A 234 -4.92 -17.76 16.72
C ARG A 234 -3.91 -16.96 15.90
N ARG A 235 -3.47 -17.49 14.76
CA ARG A 235 -2.51 -16.80 13.86
C ARG A 235 -3.09 -15.50 13.32
N PHE A 236 -4.38 -15.50 12.98
CA PHE A 236 -5.12 -14.32 12.57
C PHE A 236 -5.12 -13.25 13.67
N CYS A 237 -5.46 -13.63 14.92
CA CYS A 237 -5.41 -12.70 16.06
C CYS A 237 -4.00 -12.16 16.30
N ASP A 238 -2.97 -13.01 16.29
CA ASP A 238 -1.58 -12.59 16.47
C ASP A 238 -1.13 -11.62 15.37
N ARG A 239 -1.54 -11.88 14.12
CA ARG A 239 -1.23 -11.00 12.99
C ARG A 239 -1.97 -9.67 13.09
N LEU A 240 -3.26 -9.68 13.43
CA LEU A 240 -4.03 -8.46 13.67
C LEU A 240 -3.40 -7.60 14.79
N PHE A 241 -2.94 -8.23 15.86
CA PHE A 241 -2.31 -7.52 16.97
C PHE A 241 -0.98 -6.90 16.53
N THR A 242 -0.21 -7.63 15.72
CA THR A 242 1.04 -7.14 15.13
C THR A 242 0.78 -5.89 14.30
N LEU A 243 -0.18 -5.94 13.37
CA LEU A 243 -0.56 -4.82 12.52
C LEU A 243 -0.95 -3.58 13.34
N LEU A 244 -1.82 -3.74 14.33
CA LEU A 244 -2.32 -2.64 15.15
C LEU A 244 -1.21 -2.02 16.00
N LEU A 245 -0.30 -2.84 16.54
CA LEU A 245 0.82 -2.35 17.34
C LEU A 245 1.91 -1.68 16.49
N LEU A 246 2.16 -2.17 15.27
CA LEU A 246 3.12 -1.55 14.34
C LEU A 246 2.69 -0.11 13.97
N HIS A 247 1.39 0.12 13.81
CA HIS A 247 0.83 1.41 13.39
C HIS A 247 0.03 2.10 14.51
N ARG A 248 0.38 1.83 15.77
CA ARG A 248 -0.40 2.19 16.98
C ARG A 248 -0.79 3.66 17.08
N GLU A 249 0.13 4.57 16.79
CA GLU A 249 -0.09 6.02 16.95
C GLU A 249 -1.17 6.54 16.01
N ARG A 250 -1.30 5.92 14.83
CA ARG A 250 -2.29 6.32 13.83
C ARG A 250 -3.58 5.51 13.94
N LEU A 251 -3.50 4.20 14.18
CA LEU A 251 -4.67 3.33 14.10
C LEU A 251 -5.58 3.44 15.34
N PHE A 252 -5.04 3.38 16.57
CA PHE A 252 -5.89 3.37 17.78
C PHE A 252 -6.79 4.60 17.94
N PRO A 253 -6.34 5.84 17.64
CA PRO A 253 -7.21 7.01 17.71
C PRO A 253 -8.39 6.97 16.74
N THR A 254 -8.22 6.31 15.58
CA THR A 254 -9.26 6.24 14.52
C THR A 254 -10.28 5.13 14.75
N LEU A 255 -10.03 4.20 15.69
CA LEU A 255 -10.92 3.08 15.93
C LEU A 255 -12.23 3.52 16.62
N PRO A 256 -13.40 3.09 16.12
CA PRO A 256 -14.68 3.38 16.75
C PRO A 256 -14.80 2.64 18.09
N SER A 257 -15.61 3.18 19.00
CA SER A 257 -15.74 2.69 20.38
C SER A 257 -16.15 1.22 20.48
N ASN A 258 -17.04 0.76 19.59
CA ASN A 258 -17.46 -0.63 19.50
C ASN A 258 -16.30 -1.56 19.11
N ALA A 259 -15.49 -1.19 18.11
CA ALA A 259 -14.31 -1.96 17.72
C ALA A 259 -13.26 -1.98 18.84
N ARG A 260 -13.06 -0.86 19.56
CA ARG A 260 -12.15 -0.82 20.73
C ARG A 260 -12.63 -1.76 21.84
N SER A 261 -13.93 -1.82 22.11
CA SER A 261 -14.51 -2.73 23.11
C SER A 261 -14.27 -4.19 22.75
N ILE A 262 -14.49 -4.56 21.48
CA ILE A 262 -14.27 -5.94 21.01
C ILE A 262 -12.79 -6.28 21.03
N LEU A 263 -11.92 -5.37 20.57
CA LEU A 263 -10.48 -5.59 20.59
C LEU A 263 -9.96 -5.80 22.02
N ARG A 264 -10.49 -5.06 22.99
CA ARG A 264 -10.20 -5.26 24.42
C ARG A 264 -10.64 -6.65 24.89
N GLU A 265 -11.85 -7.08 24.54
CA GLU A 265 -12.36 -8.41 24.90
C GLU A 265 -11.49 -9.53 24.31
N VAL A 266 -11.14 -9.41 23.02
CA VAL A 266 -10.24 -10.33 22.32
C VAL A 266 -8.88 -10.38 23.03
N ALA A 267 -8.29 -9.24 23.39
CA ALA A 267 -7.02 -9.18 24.11
C ALA A 267 -7.12 -9.85 25.49
N ARG A 268 -8.15 -9.53 26.30
CA ARG A 268 -8.38 -10.15 27.61
C ARG A 268 -8.51 -11.67 27.50
N ARG A 269 -9.25 -12.16 26.50
CA ARG A 269 -9.45 -13.60 26.29
C ARG A 269 -8.17 -14.30 25.86
N MET A 270 -7.31 -13.64 25.07
CA MET A 270 -5.99 -14.15 24.71
C MET A 270 -5.01 -14.19 25.89
N ILE A 271 -5.10 -13.26 26.82
CA ILE A 271 -4.29 -13.25 28.07
C ILE A 271 -4.69 -14.42 28.96
N ALA A 272 -6.00 -14.60 29.18
CA ALA A 272 -6.56 -15.70 29.96
C ALA A 272 -6.43 -17.08 29.30
N ALA A 273 -5.91 -17.14 28.07
CA ALA A 273 -5.72 -18.40 27.37
C ALA A 273 -4.58 -19.22 27.99
N PRO A 274 -4.59 -20.57 27.81
CA PRO A 274 -3.48 -21.42 28.21
C PRO A 274 -2.16 -20.95 27.60
N GLU A 275 -1.06 -21.09 28.34
CA GLU A 275 0.27 -20.58 27.94
C GLU A 275 0.70 -21.06 26.54
N ALA A 276 0.35 -22.29 26.16
CA ALA A 276 0.65 -22.85 24.83
C ALA A 276 0.03 -22.07 23.66
N VAL A 277 -1.07 -21.34 23.89
CA VAL A 277 -1.85 -20.62 22.88
C VAL A 277 -1.93 -19.11 23.12
N ARG A 278 -1.52 -18.64 24.30
CA ARG A 278 -1.46 -17.22 24.69
C ARG A 278 -0.70 -16.37 23.66
N ILE A 279 -1.14 -15.13 23.48
CA ILE A 279 -0.48 -14.14 22.63
C ILE A 279 0.03 -13.03 23.54
N ILE A 280 1.36 -12.91 23.68
CA ILE A 280 1.98 -11.92 24.58
C ILE A 280 1.63 -10.48 24.18
N LYS A 281 1.54 -10.21 22.87
CA LYS A 281 1.14 -8.90 22.31
C LYS A 281 -0.23 -8.41 22.80
N ALA A 282 -1.08 -9.31 23.32
CA ALA A 282 -2.37 -8.94 23.91
C ALA A 282 -2.20 -7.99 25.12
N ALA A 283 -1.12 -8.12 25.89
CA ALA A 283 -0.81 -7.20 26.99
C ALA A 283 -0.55 -5.79 26.45
N ASN A 284 0.30 -5.65 25.43
CA ASN A 284 0.59 -4.36 24.79
C ASN A 284 -0.66 -3.71 24.20
N LEU A 285 -1.61 -4.51 23.69
CA LEU A 285 -2.87 -3.96 23.19
C LEU A 285 -3.71 -3.31 24.30
N LEU A 286 -3.72 -3.90 25.51
CA LEU A 286 -4.49 -3.35 26.62
C LEU A 286 -3.98 -1.98 27.06
N GLU A 287 -2.73 -1.62 26.81
CA GLU A 287 -2.25 -0.24 27.03
C GLU A 287 -3.09 0.80 26.26
N TYR A 288 -3.63 0.44 25.08
CA TYR A 288 -4.34 1.36 24.18
C TYR A 288 -5.87 1.23 24.23
N VAL A 289 -6.38 0.04 24.55
CA VAL A 289 -7.83 -0.24 24.57
C VAL A 289 -8.35 -0.76 25.90
N GLY A 290 -7.47 -1.04 26.85
CA GLY A 290 -7.81 -1.54 28.17
C GLY A 290 -8.35 -0.47 29.10
N ARG A 291 -8.79 -0.91 30.27
CA ARG A 291 -9.23 -0.10 31.40
C ARG A 291 -8.44 -0.52 32.63
N ARG A 292 -8.52 0.29 33.68
CA ARG A 292 -7.85 0.07 34.97
C ARG A 292 -8.02 -1.35 35.52
N GLU A 293 -9.22 -1.92 35.44
CA GLU A 293 -9.55 -3.28 35.89
C GLU A 293 -8.81 -4.40 35.15
N ASP A 294 -8.27 -4.15 33.95
CA ASP A 294 -7.52 -5.16 33.21
C ASP A 294 -6.11 -5.38 33.77
N ALA A 295 -5.63 -4.49 34.66
CA ALA A 295 -4.36 -4.64 35.34
C ALA A 295 -4.32 -5.93 36.18
N ASP A 296 -5.42 -6.23 36.89
CA ASP A 296 -5.49 -7.42 37.76
C ASP A 296 -5.43 -8.71 36.93
N LEU A 297 -6.04 -8.71 35.73
CA LEU A 297 -5.98 -9.84 34.80
C LEU A 297 -4.55 -10.12 34.31
N LEU A 298 -3.79 -9.06 34.04
CA LEU A 298 -2.39 -9.17 33.61
C LEU A 298 -1.51 -9.72 34.75
N GLU A 299 -1.71 -9.26 35.99
CA GLU A 299 -0.95 -9.78 37.13
C GLU A 299 -1.23 -11.27 37.38
N GLU A 300 -2.50 -11.69 37.27
CA GLU A 300 -2.90 -13.10 37.42
C GLU A 300 -2.26 -14.02 36.37
N HIS A 301 -2.14 -13.55 35.12
CA HIS A 301 -1.69 -14.36 33.98
C HIS A 301 -0.26 -14.06 33.54
N LYS A 302 0.51 -13.34 34.37
CA LYS A 302 1.89 -12.94 34.08
C LYS A 302 2.77 -14.17 33.79
N PRO A 303 3.51 -14.19 32.67
CA PRO A 303 4.47 -15.25 32.38
C PRO A 303 5.58 -15.33 33.45
N GLN A 304 6.07 -16.54 33.72
CA GLN A 304 7.22 -16.75 34.61
C GLN A 304 8.55 -16.33 33.96
N ASP A 305 8.60 -16.31 32.63
CA ASP A 305 9.75 -15.80 31.88
C ASP A 305 9.97 -14.31 32.19
N GLU A 306 11.20 -13.94 32.54
CA GLU A 306 11.52 -12.58 32.99
C GLU A 306 11.29 -11.54 31.89
N VAL A 307 11.63 -11.85 30.64
CA VAL A 307 11.52 -10.90 29.52
C VAL A 307 10.06 -10.70 29.15
N LEU A 308 9.29 -11.79 29.05
CA LEU A 308 7.85 -11.70 28.74
C LEU A 308 7.04 -11.16 29.92
N GLY A 309 7.48 -11.40 31.16
CA GLY A 309 6.88 -10.89 32.37
C GLY A 309 6.98 -9.37 32.49
N ARG A 310 8.10 -8.77 32.07
CA ARG A 310 8.27 -7.29 32.05
C ARG A 310 7.24 -6.60 31.17
N VAL A 311 6.90 -7.20 30.02
CA VAL A 311 5.86 -6.68 29.12
C VAL A 311 4.50 -6.54 29.84
N TYR A 312 4.17 -7.50 30.72
CA TYR A 312 2.94 -7.45 31.50
C TYR A 312 3.02 -6.42 32.62
N GLU A 313 4.18 -6.28 33.28
CA GLU A 313 4.41 -5.27 34.32
C GLU A 313 4.26 -3.84 33.77
N GLU A 314 4.88 -3.55 32.62
CA GLU A 314 4.79 -2.26 31.94
C GLU A 314 3.33 -1.91 31.61
N ALA A 315 2.58 -2.87 31.04
CA ALA A 315 1.16 -2.68 30.74
C ALA A 315 0.32 -2.45 32.02
N VAL A 316 0.59 -3.16 33.11
CA VAL A 316 -0.07 -2.97 34.41
C VAL A 316 0.15 -1.56 34.96
N GLU A 317 1.39 -1.06 34.90
CA GLU A 317 1.70 0.29 35.37
C GLU A 317 0.95 1.37 34.57
N ILE A 318 0.86 1.21 33.25
CA ILE A 318 0.11 2.12 32.37
C ILE A 318 -1.38 2.10 32.73
N LEU A 319 -1.97 0.91 32.86
CA LEU A 319 -3.39 0.75 33.18
C LEU A 319 -3.77 1.33 34.55
N ARG A 320 -2.90 1.19 35.55
CA ARG A 320 -3.13 1.74 36.90
C ARG A 320 -3.09 3.27 36.95
N LYS A 321 -2.45 3.92 35.99
CA LYS A 321 -2.42 5.38 35.85
C LYS A 321 -3.69 5.94 35.19
N LEU A 322 -4.52 5.08 34.58
CA LEU A 322 -5.79 5.51 33.98
C LEU A 322 -6.80 5.95 35.06
N PRO A 323 -7.61 6.98 34.77
CA PRO A 323 -8.66 7.44 35.68
C PRO A 323 -9.69 6.33 35.93
N HIS A 324 -10.34 6.37 37.10
CA HIS A 324 -11.50 5.50 37.34
C HIS A 324 -12.61 5.94 36.39
N ALA A 325 -13.03 5.03 35.51
CA ALA A 325 -14.16 5.22 34.62
C ALA A 325 -15.49 5.06 35.39
#